data_AF-A0A958IFM1-F1
#
_entry.id   AF-A0A958IFM1-F1
#
_cell.length_a   1.000
_cell.length_b   1.000
_cell.length_c   1.000
_cell.angle_alpha   90.00
_cell.angle_beta   90.00
_cell.angle_gamma   90.00
#
_symmetry.space_group_name_H-M   'P 1'
#
loop_
_entity.id
_entity.type
_entity.pdbx_description
1 polymer ?
#
loop_
_entity_poly.entity_id
_entity_poly.type
_entity_poly.pdbx_seq_one_letter_code
_entity_poly.pdbx_strand_id
1 'polypeptide(L)'
;MKFAWIILILIACGTREEQAENSISKDVLRLRIATLSSDSFEGRAPNSGGTERAMDYIISQYKLIGMQPINGSYQQDLKLIGSSKKIDESSVSIRSGKS
;
A
#
# COMPACT_ATOMS: atom_id res chain seq x y z
N MET A 1 -44.78 -11.68 20.75
CA MET A 1 -44.29 -11.01 19.52
C MET A 1 -43.05 -10.12 19.72
N LYS A 2 -42.76 -9.61 20.92
CA LYS A 2 -41.59 -8.74 21.20
C LYS A 2 -40.24 -9.49 21.31
N PHE A 3 -40.26 -10.77 21.72
CA PHE A 3 -39.04 -11.59 21.85
C PHE A 3 -38.48 -12.12 20.52
N ALA A 4 -39.30 -12.17 19.46
CA ALA A 4 -38.85 -12.59 18.14
C ALA A 4 -37.88 -11.59 17.49
N TRP A 5 -37.96 -10.31 17.85
CA TRP A 5 -37.07 -9.26 17.35
C TRP A 5 -35.67 -9.27 17.99
N ILE A 6 -35.55 -9.75 19.24
CA ILE A 6 -34.27 -9.83 19.95
C ILE A 6 -33.40 -10.97 19.37
N ILE A 7 -34.02 -12.06 18.94
CA ILE A 7 -33.33 -13.20 18.31
C ILE A 7 -32.80 -12.84 16.91
N LEU A 8 -33.49 -11.95 16.17
CA LEU A 8 -33.09 -11.53 14.83
C LEU A 8 -31.84 -10.63 14.83
N ILE A 9 -31.58 -9.89 15.91
CA ILE A 9 -30.43 -8.98 16.04
C ILE A 9 -29.13 -9.74 16.38
N LEU A 10 -29.23 -10.87 17.12
CA LEU A 10 -28.08 -11.66 17.55
C LEU A 10 -27.39 -12.43 16.41
N ILE A 11 -28.09 -12.74 15.32
CA ILE A 11 -27.54 -13.48 14.17
C ILE A 11 -26.69 -12.56 13.27
N ALA A 12 -26.87 -11.24 13.34
CA ALA A 12 -26.19 -10.28 12.47
C ALA A 12 -24.74 -9.94 12.87
N CYS A 13 -24.28 -10.39 14.05
CA CYS A 13 -22.99 -9.97 14.62
C CYS A 13 -21.85 -11.01 14.50
N GLY A 14 -22.14 -12.23 14.05
CA GLY A 14 -21.21 -13.37 14.19
C GLY A 14 -20.26 -13.67 13.03
N THR A 15 -20.35 -12.99 11.88
CA THR A 15 -19.68 -13.45 10.64
C THR A 15 -18.54 -12.57 10.13
N ARG A 16 -18.23 -11.44 10.79
CA ARG A 16 -17.29 -10.44 10.23
C ARG A 16 -15.81 -10.80 10.40
N GLU A 17 -15.43 -11.51 11.46
CA GLU A 17 -14.02 -11.81 11.75
C GLU A 17 -13.44 -12.89 10.82
N GLU A 18 -14.20 -13.96 10.52
CA GLU A 18 -13.78 -15.04 9.62
C GLU A 18 -13.61 -14.57 8.16
N GLN A 19 -14.35 -13.55 7.74
CA GLN A 19 -14.24 -12.94 6.42
C GLN A 19 -12.94 -12.12 6.26
N ALA A 20 -12.44 -11.53 7.35
CA ALA A 20 -11.22 -10.72 7.32
C ALA A 20 -9.97 -11.59 7.11
N GLU A 21 -9.89 -12.76 7.75
CA GLU A 21 -8.76 -13.69 7.57
C GLU A 21 -8.66 -14.23 6.14
N ASN A 22 -9.80 -14.48 5.49
CA ASN A 22 -9.83 -14.92 4.09
C ASN A 22 -9.67 -13.80 3.06
N SER A 23 -9.67 -12.53 3.48
CA SER A 23 -9.60 -11.39 2.55
C SER A 23 -8.18 -11.10 2.04
N ILE A 24 -7.14 -11.60 2.72
CA ILE A 24 -5.74 -11.35 2.36
C ILE A 24 -5.20 -12.52 1.54
N SER A 25 -5.09 -12.32 0.21
CA SER A 25 -4.45 -13.30 -0.69
C SER A 25 -2.94 -13.09 -0.77
N LYS A 26 -2.18 -14.16 -0.51
CA LYS A 26 -0.71 -14.19 -0.68
C LYS A 26 -0.28 -13.84 -2.11
N ASP A 27 -1.05 -14.26 -3.12
CA ASP A 27 -0.69 -14.05 -4.52
C ASP A 27 -0.92 -12.61 -4.95
N VAL A 28 -2.02 -12.01 -4.51
CA VAL A 28 -2.29 -10.57 -4.72
C VAL A 28 -1.22 -9.72 -4.05
N LEU A 29 -0.79 -10.08 -2.84
CA LEU A 29 0.29 -9.38 -2.15
C LEU A 29 1.61 -9.46 -2.93
N ARG A 30 2.00 -10.66 -3.39
CA ARG A 30 3.22 -10.85 -4.19
C ARG A 30 3.18 -10.07 -5.49
N LEU A 31 2.05 -10.08 -6.20
CA LEU A 31 1.87 -9.30 -7.41
C LEU A 31 2.08 -7.80 -7.16
N ARG A 32 1.46 -7.26 -6.12
CA ARG A 32 1.59 -5.83 -5.76
C ARG A 32 3.03 -5.46 -5.41
N ILE A 33 3.72 -6.31 -4.65
CA ILE A 33 5.14 -6.10 -4.30
C ILE A 33 5.98 -6.09 -5.58
N ALA A 34 5.85 -7.11 -6.43
CA ALA A 34 6.62 -7.24 -7.66
C ALA A 34 6.41 -6.03 -8.60
N THR A 35 5.16 -5.57 -8.74
CA THR A 35 4.84 -4.39 -9.54
C THR A 35 5.53 -3.15 -8.99
N LEU A 36 5.31 -2.83 -7.71
CA LEU A 36 5.86 -1.63 -7.06
C LEU A 36 7.37 -1.65 -6.88
N SER A 37 8.01 -2.82 -6.92
CA SER A 37 9.46 -2.98 -6.87
C SER A 37 10.11 -3.08 -8.26
N SER A 38 9.33 -3.05 -9.34
CA SER A 38 9.90 -3.18 -10.68
C SER A 38 10.67 -1.92 -11.10
N ASP A 39 11.67 -2.10 -11.96
CA ASP A 39 12.52 -1.02 -12.47
C ASP A 39 11.71 0.08 -13.16
N SER A 40 10.55 -0.26 -13.71
CA SER A 40 9.61 0.71 -14.29
C SER A 40 9.17 1.80 -13.30
N PHE A 41 9.25 1.55 -11.99
CA PHE A 41 8.95 2.54 -10.96
C PHE A 41 10.20 3.31 -10.52
N GLU A 42 11.39 3.06 -11.06
CA GLU A 42 12.63 3.87 -10.88
C GLU A 42 13.03 4.18 -9.41
N GLY A 43 12.43 3.51 -8.43
CA GLY A 43 12.55 3.82 -7.01
C GLY A 43 11.51 4.84 -6.51
N ARG A 44 11.60 5.20 -5.23
CA ARG A 44 10.59 6.06 -4.55
C ARG A 44 11.21 7.22 -3.80
N ALA A 45 12.20 7.86 -4.44
CA ALA A 45 12.72 9.12 -3.92
C ALA A 45 11.61 10.18 -3.96
N PRO A 46 11.52 11.07 -2.94
CA PRO A 46 10.55 12.17 -2.97
C PRO A 46 10.72 13.00 -4.26
N ASN A 47 9.61 13.47 -4.84
CA ASN A 47 9.61 14.28 -6.07
C ASN A 47 10.36 13.63 -7.26
N SER A 48 10.16 12.33 -7.48
CA SER A 48 10.67 11.60 -8.66
C SER A 48 9.53 11.05 -9.49
N GLY A 49 9.76 10.82 -10.80
CA GLY A 49 8.77 10.19 -11.68
C GLY A 49 8.35 8.79 -11.21
N GLY A 50 9.26 8.07 -10.55
CA GLY A 50 8.95 6.80 -9.90
C GLY A 50 7.89 6.89 -8.81
N THR A 51 7.96 7.94 -7.97
CA THR A 51 6.95 8.22 -6.95
C THR A 51 5.59 8.57 -7.58
N GLU A 52 5.57 9.33 -8.68
CA GLU A 52 4.33 9.65 -9.40
C GLU A 52 3.64 8.38 -9.92
N ARG A 53 4.38 7.50 -10.60
CA ARG A 53 3.83 6.22 -11.09
C ARG A 53 3.35 5.32 -9.96
N ALA A 54 4.07 5.29 -8.83
CA ALA A 54 3.66 4.54 -7.65
C ALA A 54 2.35 5.08 -7.05
N MET A 55 2.19 6.41 -6.97
CA MET A 55 0.95 7.04 -6.53
C MET A 55 -0.21 6.67 -7.44
N ASP A 56 -0.06 6.81 -8.75
CA ASP A 56 -1.11 6.47 -9.72
C ASP A 56 -1.54 5.01 -9.61
N TYR A 57 -0.58 4.10 -9.45
CA TYR A 57 -0.86 2.69 -9.21
C TYR A 57 -1.71 2.50 -7.94
N ILE A 58 -1.30 3.07 -6.80
CA ILE A 58 -2.03 2.93 -5.53
C ILE A 58 -3.44 3.53 -5.63
N ILE A 59 -3.57 4.71 -6.25
CA ILE A 59 -4.86 5.37 -6.48
C ILE A 59 -5.77 4.48 -7.34
N SER A 60 -5.23 3.83 -8.37
CA SER A 60 -5.99 2.86 -9.19
C SER A 60 -6.50 1.69 -8.35
N GLN A 61 -5.67 1.16 -7.44
CA GLN A 61 -6.06 0.06 -6.55
C GLN A 61 -7.17 0.49 -5.56
N TYR A 62 -7.11 1.72 -5.04
CA TYR A 62 -8.17 2.28 -4.19
C TYR A 62 -9.49 2.43 -4.94
N LYS A 63 -9.45 2.96 -6.17
CA LYS A 63 -10.64 3.08 -7.01
C LYS A 63 -11.25 1.71 -7.33
N LEU A 64 -10.42 0.71 -7.61
CA LEU A 64 -10.87 -0.66 -7.91
C LEU A 64 -11.66 -1.30 -6.76
N ILE A 65 -11.30 -1.00 -5.51
CA ILE A 65 -12.03 -1.50 -4.33
C ILE A 65 -13.18 -0.57 -3.89
N GLY A 66 -13.48 0.48 -4.65
CA GLY A 66 -14.54 1.43 -4.35
C GLY A 66 -14.25 2.36 -3.16
N MET A 67 -12.98 2.49 -2.77
CA MET A 67 -12.59 3.38 -1.68
C MET A 67 -12.85 4.83 -2.08
N GLN A 68 -13.52 5.59 -1.20
CA GLN A 68 -13.78 7.00 -1.41
C GLN A 68 -12.55 7.84 -1.07
N PRO A 69 -12.30 8.96 -1.79
CA PRO A 69 -11.23 9.88 -1.44
C PRO A 69 -11.54 10.60 -0.12
N ILE A 70 -10.49 11.06 0.56
CA ILE A 70 -10.62 11.86 1.78
C ILE A 70 -10.47 13.32 1.38
N ASN A 71 -11.41 14.18 1.78
CA ASN A 71 -11.44 15.60 1.39
C ASN A 71 -11.40 15.82 -0.13
N GLY A 72 -11.98 14.90 -0.90
CA GLY A 72 -12.06 15.00 -2.36
C GLY A 72 -10.78 14.58 -3.11
N SER A 73 -9.71 14.19 -2.42
CA SER A 73 -8.46 13.70 -3.03
C SER A 73 -8.02 12.34 -2.47
N TYR A 74 -7.30 11.58 -3.28
CA TYR A 74 -6.54 10.41 -2.81
C TYR A 74 -5.08 10.76 -2.48
N GLN A 75 -4.65 11.98 -2.80
CA GLN A 75 -3.29 12.46 -2.57
C GLN A 75 -3.25 13.39 -1.35
N GLN A 76 -2.13 13.34 -0.64
CA GLN A 76 -1.84 14.23 0.48
C GLN A 76 -0.71 15.18 0.09
N ASP A 77 -1.02 16.47 0.08
CA ASP A 77 -0.03 17.50 -0.18
C ASP A 77 0.93 17.63 1.01
N LEU A 78 2.21 17.37 0.75
CA LEU A 78 3.29 17.49 1.72
C LEU A 78 4.34 18.49 1.20
N LYS A 79 4.65 19.50 2.00
CA LYS A 79 5.74 20.44 1.69
C LYS A 79 7.07 19.88 2.20
N LEU A 80 7.97 19.54 1.27
CA LEU A 80 9.32 19.11 1.61
C LEU A 80 10.18 20.34 1.93
N ILE A 81 10.76 20.39 3.13
CA ILE A 81 11.59 21.49 3.63
C ILE A 81 13.09 21.30 3.35
N GLY A 82 13.48 20.18 2.75
CA GLY A 82 14.84 19.90 2.30
C GLY A 82 15.13 18.40 2.24
N SER A 83 16.08 18.01 1.39
CA SER A 83 16.65 16.67 1.39
C SER A 83 18.17 16.78 1.36
N SER A 84 18.85 16.15 2.31
CA SER A 84 20.31 16.12 2.38
C SER A 84 20.79 14.69 2.18
N LYS A 85 21.77 14.51 1.29
CA LYS A 85 22.47 13.24 1.08
C LYS A 85 23.93 13.44 1.42
N LYS A 86 24.47 12.59 2.29
CA LYS A 86 25.91 12.54 2.57
C LYS A 86 26.57 11.57 1.60
N ILE A 87 26.88 12.07 0.40
CA ILE A 87 27.49 11.27 -0.66
C ILE A 87 28.89 10.80 -0.25
N ASP A 88 29.67 11.65 0.42
CA ASP A 88 31.07 11.36 0.77
C ASP A 88 31.22 10.28 1.87
N GLU A 89 30.16 10.03 2.65
CA GLU A 89 30.13 8.96 3.66
C GLU A 89 29.59 7.63 3.09
N SER A 90 29.13 7.62 1.83
CA SER A 90 28.53 6.46 1.19
C SER A 90 29.58 5.71 0.35
N SER A 91 30.05 4.55 0.83
CA SER A 91 30.95 3.69 0.06
C SER A 91 30.47 2.24 0.03
N VAL A 92 30.76 1.56 -1.09
CA VAL A 92 30.54 0.13 -1.28
C VAL A 92 31.88 -0.48 -1.68
N SER A 93 32.36 -1.48 -0.92
CA SER A 93 33.56 -2.24 -1.29
C SER A 93 33.17 -3.69 -1.61
N ILE A 94 33.55 -4.13 -2.80
CA ILE A 94 33.30 -5.50 -3.26
C ILE A 94 34.65 -6.22 -3.26
N ARG A 95 34.80 -7.24 -2.41
CA ARG A 95 35.97 -8.13 -2.41
C ARG A 95 35.60 -9.40 -3.18
N SER A 96 36.27 -9.65 -4.30
CA SER A 96 36.15 -10.91 -5.03
C SER A 96 36.91 -12.00 -4.28
N GLY A 97 36.20 -13.06 -3.86
CA GLY A 97 36.83 -14.28 -3.36
C GLY A 97 37.52 -15.01 -4.50
N LYS A 98 38.83 -15.21 -4.39
CA LYS A 98 39.63 -15.99 -5.34
C LYS A 98 39.13 -17.45 -5.31
N SER A 99 38.71 -17.96 -6.47
CA SER A 99 38.43 -19.39 -6.66
C SER A 99 39.69 -20.23 -6.53
#